data_AF-A0A1B6EW73-F1
#
_entry.id   AF-A0A1B6EW73-F1
#
_cell.length_a   1.000
_cell.length_b   1.000
_cell.length_c   1.000
_cell.angle_alpha   90.00
_cell.angle_beta   90.00
_cell.angle_gamma   90.00
#
_symmetry.space_group_name_H-M   'P 1'
#
loop_
_entity.id
_entity.type
_entity.pdbx_description
1 polymer ?
#
loop_
_entity_poly.entity_id
_entity_poly.type
_entity_poly.pdbx_seq_one_letter_code
_entity_poly.pdbx_strand_id
1 'polypeptide(L)'
;ETLKDLTAGYHQDDIYNVNETGLFFKCLPDKTLTFKGDLCSGGINSKERLTVMLGANSSITHKLKPLIIGKAKKQRCFKNISTHPTKYVANRKAWMTGEIFCDWLKETNREVKQKKKILLC
;
A
#
# COMPACT_ATOMS: atom_id res chain seq x y z
N GLU A 1 -21.54 -14.34 12.29
CA GLU A 1 -20.13 -14.53 12.66
C GLU A 1 -19.49 -13.19 12.92
N THR A 2 -18.86 -13.04 14.08
CA THR A 2 -18.07 -11.85 14.43
C THR A 2 -16.62 -12.09 14.03
N LEU A 3 -15.83 -11.04 13.75
CA LEU A 3 -14.39 -11.16 13.47
C LEU A 3 -13.66 -12.01 14.53
N LYS A 4 -14.10 -11.90 15.79
CA LYS A 4 -13.58 -12.71 16.92
C LYS A 4 -13.73 -14.20 16.69
N ASP A 5 -14.87 -14.65 16.15
CA ASP A 5 -15.18 -16.06 15.92
C ASP A 5 -14.27 -16.64 14.82
N LEU A 6 -14.04 -15.88 13.74
CA LEU A 6 -13.14 -16.25 12.65
C LEU A 6 -11.67 -16.35 13.09
N THR A 7 -11.26 -15.50 14.04
CA THR A 7 -9.88 -15.45 14.56
C THR A 7 -9.61 -16.45 15.68
N ALA A 8 -10.62 -17.04 16.30
CA ALA A 8 -10.47 -17.83 17.54
C ALA A 8 -9.57 -19.07 17.41
N GLY A 9 -9.43 -19.62 16.20
CA GLY A 9 -8.57 -20.77 15.91
C GLY A 9 -7.14 -20.43 15.46
N TYR A 10 -6.77 -19.15 15.42
CA TYR A 10 -5.48 -18.69 14.90
C TYR A 10 -4.63 -18.03 15.99
N HIS A 11 -3.31 -18.25 15.92
CA HIS A 11 -2.38 -17.52 16.76
C HIS A 11 -2.31 -16.05 16.29
N GLN A 12 -2.06 -15.10 17.21
CA GLN A 12 -2.00 -13.67 16.86
C GLN A 12 -0.94 -13.36 15.80
N ASP A 13 0.16 -14.11 15.76
CA ASP A 13 1.20 -13.97 14.73
C ASP A 13 0.76 -14.45 13.33
N ASP A 14 -0.29 -15.27 13.28
CA ASP A 14 -0.82 -15.87 12.05
C ASP A 14 -2.02 -15.10 11.50
N ILE A 15 -2.50 -14.08 12.20
CA ILE A 15 -3.59 -13.20 11.78
C ILE A 15 -2.98 -11.92 11.20
N TYR A 16 -3.24 -11.63 9.93
CA TYR A 16 -2.77 -10.44 9.24
C TYR A 16 -3.93 -9.53 8.88
N ASN A 17 -3.73 -8.23 9.04
CA ASN A 17 -4.61 -7.22 8.50
C ASN A 17 -3.90 -6.50 7.35
N VAL A 18 -4.65 -6.22 6.28
CA VAL A 18 -4.12 -5.52 5.10
C VAL A 18 -5.05 -4.38 4.73
N ASN A 19 -4.48 -3.22 4.41
CA ASN A 19 -5.24 -2.09 3.94
C ASN A 19 -4.58 -1.39 2.75
N GLU A 20 -5.42 -0.85 1.86
CA GLU A 20 -5.04 -0.03 0.72
C GLU A 20 -5.21 1.45 1.05
N THR A 21 -4.24 2.28 0.68
CA THR A 21 -4.33 3.73 0.78
C THR A 21 -3.80 4.44 -0.48
N GLY A 22 -4.36 5.60 -0.79
CA GLY A 22 -3.90 6.47 -1.87
C GLY A 22 -2.89 7.51 -1.36
N LEU A 23 -1.69 7.53 -1.92
CA LEU A 23 -0.65 8.52 -1.65
C LEU A 23 -0.56 9.54 -2.79
N PHE A 24 -0.93 10.79 -2.50
CA PHE A 24 -0.84 11.92 -3.45
C PHE A 24 0.42 12.74 -3.19
N PHE A 25 1.57 12.20 -3.61
CA PHE A 25 2.91 12.72 -3.28
C PHE A 25 3.26 14.08 -3.90
N LYS A 26 2.42 14.61 -4.81
CA LYS A 26 2.58 15.94 -5.41
C LYS A 26 1.44 16.89 -5.05
N CYS A 27 0.50 16.47 -4.20
CA CYS A 27 -0.59 17.35 -3.81
C CYS A 27 -0.03 18.48 -2.94
N LEU A 28 -0.32 19.72 -3.31
CA LEU A 28 -0.08 20.85 -2.43
C LEU A 28 -1.17 20.88 -1.34
N PRO A 29 -0.88 21.46 -0.16
CA PRO A 29 -1.92 21.75 0.83
C PRO A 29 -3.00 22.65 0.21
N ASP A 30 -4.26 22.41 0.57
CA ASP A 30 -5.41 23.20 0.09
C ASP A 30 -5.31 24.70 0.45
N LYS A 31 -4.47 25.03 1.43
CA LYS A 31 -4.11 26.40 1.81
C LYS A 31 -2.60 26.54 1.71
N THR A 32 -2.12 27.31 0.74
CA THR A 32 -0.76 27.86 0.79
C THR A 32 -0.65 28.77 2.02
N LEU A 33 0.55 28.88 2.60
CA LEU A 33 0.87 29.90 3.61
C LEU A 33 0.73 31.27 2.95
N THR A 34 -0.48 31.81 2.89
CA THR A 34 -0.78 33.14 2.36
C THR A 34 -0.81 34.14 3.51
N PHE A 35 -0.29 35.33 3.30
CA PHE A 35 -0.41 36.40 4.29
C PHE A 35 -1.87 36.86 4.40
N LYS A 36 -2.26 37.40 5.55
CA LYS A 36 -3.61 37.92 5.79
C LYS A 36 -3.89 39.07 4.83
N GLY A 37 -4.65 38.82 3.77
CA GLY A 37 -5.00 39.80 2.73
C GLY A 37 -4.73 39.35 1.30
N ASP A 38 -3.97 38.27 1.09
CA ASP A 38 -3.67 37.77 -0.25
C ASP A 38 -4.83 36.93 -0.80
N LEU A 39 -5.21 37.18 -2.06
CA LEU A 39 -6.10 36.31 -2.82
C LEU A 39 -5.36 35.00 -3.12
N CYS A 40 -5.76 33.92 -2.43
CA CYS A 40 -5.22 32.59 -2.68
C CYS A 40 -5.63 32.12 -4.09
N SER A 41 -4.72 32.18 -5.05
CA SER A 41 -4.92 31.64 -6.40
C SER A 41 -3.72 30.79 -6.78
N GLY A 42 -3.85 29.46 -6.80
CA GLY A 42 -2.82 28.59 -7.37
C GLY A 42 -2.48 27.28 -6.64
N GLY A 43 -3.35 26.75 -5.78
CA GLY A 43 -3.18 25.37 -5.32
C GLY A 43 -3.36 24.37 -6.49
N ILE A 44 -2.27 23.87 -7.07
CA ILE A 44 -2.35 22.80 -8.06
C ILE A 44 -2.65 21.49 -7.32
N ASN A 45 -3.90 21.04 -7.42
CA ASN A 45 -4.31 19.70 -7.02
C ASN A 45 -3.69 18.67 -7.98
N SER A 46 -2.40 18.35 -7.77
CA SER A 46 -1.75 17.32 -8.55
C SER A 46 -2.38 15.96 -8.25
N LYS A 47 -3.11 15.43 -9.22
CA LYS A 47 -3.77 14.11 -9.16
C LYS A 47 -2.79 12.94 -9.36
N GLU A 48 -1.50 13.18 -9.15
CA GLU A 48 -0.48 12.14 -9.19
C GLU A 48 -0.58 11.28 -7.94
N ARG A 49 -1.14 10.08 -8.13
CA ARG A 49 -1.43 9.11 -7.08
C ARG A 49 -0.53 7.89 -7.23
N LEU A 50 -0.04 7.41 -6.10
CA LEU A 50 0.38 6.03 -5.91
C LEU A 50 -0.67 5.34 -5.06
N THR A 51 -0.94 4.08 -5.35
CA THR A 51 -1.71 3.22 -4.45
C THR A 51 -0.71 2.37 -3.66
N VAL A 52 -0.89 2.34 -2.34
CA VAL A 52 0.00 1.67 -1.40
C VAL A 52 -0.84 0.66 -0.64
N MET A 53 -0.43 -0.60 -0.65
CA MET A 53 -1.03 -1.63 0.18
C MET A 53 -0.02 -2.07 1.25
N LEU A 54 -0.47 -2.05 2.49
CA LEU A 54 0.32 -2.32 3.68
C LEU A 54 -0.38 -3.40 4.49
N GLY A 55 0.39 -4.25 5.16
CA GLY A 55 -0.16 -5.20 6.10
C GLY A 55 0.84 -5.64 7.15
N ALA A 56 0.33 -6.11 8.28
CA ALA A 56 1.11 -6.62 9.39
C ALA A 56 0.29 -7.66 10.14
N ASN A 57 0.98 -8.51 10.92
CA ASN A 57 0.29 -9.42 11.81
C ASN A 57 -0.31 -8.70 13.02
N SER A 58 -1.24 -9.36 13.71
CA SER A 58 -1.98 -8.79 14.84
C SER A 58 -1.08 -8.46 16.03
N SER A 59 0.05 -9.15 16.18
CA SER A 59 1.07 -8.88 17.21
C SER A 59 2.09 -7.80 16.78
N ILE A 60 2.04 -7.34 15.53
CA ILE A 60 2.93 -6.32 14.94
C ILE A 60 4.42 -6.75 14.90
N THR A 61 4.71 -8.03 15.17
CA THR A 61 6.08 -8.57 15.09
C THR A 61 6.55 -8.77 13.65
N HIS A 62 5.63 -8.86 12.69
CA HIS A 62 5.93 -9.07 11.28
C HIS A 62 5.11 -8.13 10.38
N LYS A 63 5.83 -7.37 9.55
CA LYS A 63 5.25 -6.46 8.55
C LYS A 63 5.42 -7.08 7.15
N LEU A 64 4.35 -7.12 6.40
CA LEU A 64 4.37 -7.58 5.01
C LEU A 64 5.11 -6.57 4.13
N LYS A 65 5.76 -7.06 3.08
CA LYS A 65 6.42 -6.21 2.10
C LYS A 65 5.39 -5.30 1.43
N PRO A 66 5.54 -3.96 1.48
CA PRO A 66 4.57 -3.05 0.88
C PRO A 66 4.46 -3.26 -0.63
N LEU A 67 3.23 -3.23 -1.14
CA LEU A 67 2.96 -3.18 -2.58
C LEU A 67 2.65 -1.74 -2.99
N ILE A 68 3.39 -1.23 -3.97
CA ILE A 68 3.22 0.09 -4.56
C ILE A 68 2.71 -0.07 -5.98
N ILE A 69 1.61 0.61 -6.30
CA ILE A 69 1.04 0.65 -7.63
C ILE A 69 1.14 2.08 -8.16
N GLY A 70 1.87 2.25 -9.26
CA GLY A 70 2.04 3.54 -9.93
C GLY A 70 1.71 3.49 -11.41
N LYS A 71 1.69 4.65 -12.08
CA LYS A 71 1.37 4.73 -13.52
C LYS A 71 2.52 4.25 -14.41
N ALA A 72 3.75 4.65 -14.08
CA ALA A 72 4.91 4.43 -14.94
C ALA A 72 5.47 3.02 -14.77
N LYS A 73 5.72 2.30 -15.87
CA LYS A 73 6.35 0.97 -15.85
C LYS A 73 7.80 1.01 -15.34
N LYS A 74 8.55 2.06 -15.72
CA LYS A 74 9.89 2.35 -15.22
C LYS A 74 9.89 3.75 -14.63
N GLN A 75 9.94 3.86 -13.31
CA GLN A 75 10.08 5.17 -12.67
C GLN A 75 11.52 5.65 -12.82
N ARG A 76 11.70 6.91 -13.22
CA ARG A 76 13.05 7.51 -13.37
C ARG A 76 13.83 7.49 -12.05
N CYS A 77 13.16 7.61 -10.91
CA CYS A 77 13.78 7.54 -9.58
C CYS A 77 14.31 6.15 -9.20
N PHE A 78 13.90 5.09 -9.90
CA PHE A 78 14.42 3.73 -9.69
C PHE A 78 15.57 3.38 -10.62
N LYS A 79 16.07 4.35 -11.41
CA LYS A 79 17.25 4.15 -12.24
C LYS A 79 18.43 3.83 -11.33
N ASN A 80 19.09 2.70 -11.58
CA ASN A 80 20.25 2.18 -10.83
C ASN A 80 19.95 1.63 -9.42
N ILE A 81 18.69 1.38 -9.07
CA ILE A 81 18.34 0.68 -7.83
C ILE A 81 18.10 -0.80 -8.16
N SER A 82 18.95 -1.69 -7.64
CA SER A 82 18.87 -3.14 -7.88
C SER A 82 17.93 -3.83 -6.89
N THR A 83 17.91 -3.40 -5.63
CA THR A 83 17.07 -3.96 -4.57
C THR A 83 16.07 -2.92 -4.08
N HIS A 84 14.79 -3.28 -4.10
CA HIS A 84 13.72 -2.42 -3.58
C HIS A 84 13.14 -3.03 -2.31
N PRO A 85 12.96 -2.23 -1.24
CA PRO A 85 12.31 -2.69 -0.01
C PRO A 85 10.82 -2.95 -0.22
N THR A 86 10.26 -2.48 -1.34
CA THR A 86 8.85 -2.61 -1.71
C THR A 86 8.70 -3.34 -3.04
N LYS A 87 7.55 -3.97 -3.24
CA LYS A 87 7.15 -4.48 -4.55
C LYS A 87 6.49 -3.35 -5.33
N TYR A 88 6.89 -3.17 -6.59
CA TYR A 88 6.30 -2.14 -7.46
C TYR A 88 5.58 -2.78 -8.64
N VAL A 89 4.35 -2.36 -8.90
CA VAL A 89 3.54 -2.76 -10.06
C VAL A 89 3.08 -1.52 -10.80
N ALA A 90 3.12 -1.57 -12.13
CA ALA A 90 2.65 -0.48 -12.96
C ALA A 90 1.23 -0.76 -13.48
N ASN A 91 0.33 0.19 -13.26
CA ASN A 91 -1.02 0.20 -13.80
C ASN A 91 -1.34 1.61 -14.32
N ARG A 92 -1.88 1.75 -15.53
CA ARG A 92 -2.17 3.04 -16.16
C ARG A 92 -3.01 3.97 -15.27
N LYS A 93 -3.92 3.41 -14.46
CA LYS A 93 -4.74 4.20 -13.52
C LYS A 93 -4.07 4.40 -12.15
N ALA A 94 -3.04 3.63 -11.81
CA ALA A 94 -2.44 3.53 -10.48
C ALA A 94 -3.43 3.08 -9.37
N TRP A 95 -4.39 2.23 -9.72
CA TRP A 95 -5.33 1.61 -8.77
C TRP A 95 -5.02 0.13 -8.60
N MET A 96 -5.48 -0.44 -7.50
CA MET A 96 -5.57 -1.89 -7.34
C MET A 96 -6.50 -2.51 -8.40
N THR A 97 -6.15 -3.70 -8.87
CA THR A 97 -7.03 -4.55 -9.68
C THR A 97 -7.09 -5.93 -9.04
N GLY A 98 -8.14 -6.70 -9.35
CA GLY A 98 -8.25 -8.08 -8.85
C GLY A 98 -7.05 -8.95 -9.24
N GLU A 99 -6.53 -8.79 -10.46
CA GLU A 99 -5.33 -9.48 -10.93
C GLU A 99 -4.09 -9.14 -10.09
N ILE A 100 -3.84 -7.85 -9.86
CA ILE A 100 -2.71 -7.38 -9.03
C ILE A 100 -2.83 -7.91 -7.61
N PHE A 101 -4.03 -7.87 -7.03
CA PHE A 101 -4.30 -8.39 -5.70
C PHE A 101 -4.09 -9.91 -5.63
N CYS A 102 -4.62 -10.67 -6.59
CA CYS A 102 -4.45 -12.13 -6.65
C CYS A 102 -2.98 -12.53 -6.78
N ASP A 103 -2.20 -11.85 -7.62
CA ASP A 103 -0.78 -12.14 -7.79
C ASP A 103 0.02 -11.80 -6.54
N TRP A 104 -0.28 -10.65 -5.91
CA TRP A 104 0.30 -10.31 -4.61
C TRP A 104 -0.06 -11.36 -3.54
N LEU A 105 -1.33 -11.75 -3.44
CA LEU A 105 -1.78 -12.72 -2.45
C LEU A 105 -1.10 -14.07 -2.61
N LYS A 106 -0.93 -14.56 -3.85
CA LYS A 106 -0.20 -15.81 -4.13
C LYS A 106 1.27 -15.73 -3.71
N GLU A 107 1.93 -14.61 -3.95
CA GLU A 107 3.34 -14.40 -3.57
C GLU A 107 3.48 -14.30 -2.05
N THR A 108 2.69 -13.45 -1.40
CA THR A 108 2.67 -13.32 0.05
C THR A 108 2.34 -14.64 0.74
N ASN A 109 1.37 -15.39 0.24
CA ASN A 109 1.06 -16.72 0.76
C ASN A 109 2.26 -17.68 0.64
N ARG A 110 3.09 -17.58 -0.41
CA ARG A 110 4.31 -18.40 -0.53
C ARG A 110 5.39 -17.96 0.47
N GLU A 111 5.59 -16.66 0.65
CA GLU A 111 6.54 -16.11 1.61
C GLU A 111 6.18 -16.50 3.05
N VAL A 112 4.89 -16.44 3.38
CA VAL A 112 4.39 -16.71 4.75
C VAL A 112 4.10 -18.20 4.98
N LYS A 113 3.78 -19.01 3.95
CA LYS A 113 3.57 -20.48 4.08
C LYS A 113 4.79 -21.24 4.56
N GLN A 114 5.99 -20.69 4.39
CA GLN A 114 7.18 -21.29 5.01
C GLN A 114 7.08 -21.30 6.55
N LYS A 115 6.10 -20.60 7.15
CA LYS A 115 5.96 -20.41 8.59
C LYS A 115 4.68 -20.96 9.25
N LYS A 116 3.49 -21.05 8.59
CA LYS A 116 2.23 -21.76 9.03
C LYS A 116 0.99 -21.37 8.18
N LYS A 117 -0.21 -21.88 8.51
CA LYS A 117 -1.52 -21.40 7.98
C LYS A 117 -1.80 -19.99 8.52
N ILE A 118 -2.21 -19.06 7.66
CA ILE A 118 -2.51 -17.67 8.05
C ILE A 118 -3.95 -17.28 7.73
N LEU A 119 -4.48 -16.32 8.48
CA LEU A 119 -5.74 -15.65 8.23
C LEU A 119 -5.46 -14.22 7.76
N LEU A 120 -6.04 -13.83 6.63
CA LEU A 120 -6.03 -12.45 6.15
C LEU A 120 -7.40 -11.84 6.46
N CYS A 121 -7.41 -10.84 7.33
CA CYS A 121 -8.59 -10.06 7.69
C CYS A 121 -8.72 -8.83 6.79
#